data_AF-A0AAD9LF32-F1
#
_entry.id   AF-A0AAD9LF32-F1
#
_cell.length_a   1.000
_cell.length_b   1.000
_cell.length_c   1.000
_cell.angle_alpha   90.00
_cell.angle_beta   90.00
_cell.angle_gamma   90.00
#
_symmetry.space_group_name_H-M   'P 1'
#
loop_
_entity.id
_entity.type
_entity.pdbx_description
1 polymer ?
#
loop_
_entity_poly.entity_id
_entity_poly.type
_entity_poly.pdbx_seq_one_letter_code
_entity_poly.pdbx_strand_id
1 'polypeptide(L)'
;MTEFGMVLTNPLQGDSHLGYVGNIFPSVSVRVVDPDTKTELSLSEEKADELRVKGPSVFREYWRKPEATSKEFDANGWFKTGDIVQYEETWRGELPRTLSTP
;
A
#
# COMPACT_ATOMS: atom_id res chain seq x y z
N MET A 1 6.16 8.25 2.07
CA MET A 1 7.49 7.60 1.89
C MET A 1 8.06 8.02 0.53
N THR A 2 9.39 8.13 0.40
CA THR A 2 10.06 8.61 -0.83
C THR A 2 10.16 7.54 -1.92
N GLU A 3 10.19 6.29 -1.51
CA GLU A 3 10.49 5.10 -2.30
C GLU A 3 9.40 4.77 -3.32
N PHE A 4 8.16 5.20 -3.12
CA PHE A 4 7.08 5.00 -4.08
C PHE A 4 6.42 6.31 -4.55
N GLY A 5 6.98 7.45 -4.14
CA GLY A 5 6.41 8.77 -4.41
C GLY A 5 4.98 8.88 -3.86
N MET A 6 4.02 9.14 -4.75
CA MET A 6 2.60 9.24 -4.41
C MET A 6 1.84 8.02 -4.92
N VAL A 7 1.21 7.26 -4.02
CA VAL A 7 0.46 6.02 -4.33
C VAL A 7 -0.94 5.99 -3.74
N LEU A 8 -1.17 6.77 -2.68
CA LEU A 8 -2.46 6.94 -2.02
C LEU A 8 -2.82 8.42 -2.00
N THR A 9 -4.09 8.74 -2.16
CA THR A 9 -4.57 10.12 -2.12
C THR A 9 -5.99 10.22 -1.58
N ASN A 10 -6.24 11.27 -0.82
CA ASN A 10 -7.58 11.62 -0.39
C ASN A 10 -8.26 12.45 -1.49
N PRO A 11 -9.52 12.18 -1.87
CA PRO A 11 -10.26 13.03 -2.79
C PRO A 11 -10.24 14.51 -2.36
N LEU A 12 -10.01 15.40 -3.34
CA LEU A 12 -10.06 16.86 -3.13
C LEU A 12 -11.49 17.37 -2.92
N GLN A 13 -12.46 16.68 -3.52
CA GLN A 13 -13.89 16.99 -3.46
C GLN A 13 -14.61 15.72 -3.00
N GLY A 14 -15.49 15.84 -2.00
CA GLY A 14 -16.23 14.72 -1.41
C GLY A 14 -15.82 14.43 0.04
N ASP A 15 -16.23 13.28 0.56
CA ASP A 15 -16.02 12.88 1.95
C ASP A 15 -14.56 12.50 2.22
N SER A 16 -13.80 13.44 2.77
CA SER A 16 -12.50 13.16 3.39
C SER A 16 -12.73 12.61 4.81
N HIS A 17 -12.36 11.36 5.06
CA HIS A 17 -12.43 10.80 6.42
C HIS A 17 -11.14 11.06 7.18
N LEU A 18 -11.28 11.68 8.35
CA LEU A 18 -10.15 11.92 9.25
C LEU A 18 -9.59 10.57 9.73
N GLY A 19 -8.29 10.35 9.55
CA GLY A 19 -7.62 9.09 9.92
C GLY A 19 -7.33 8.13 8.75
N TYR A 20 -7.83 8.41 7.55
CA TYR A 20 -7.63 7.56 6.38
C TYR A 20 -6.57 8.13 5.44
N VAL A 21 -5.79 7.23 4.83
CA VAL A 21 -4.74 7.61 3.88
C VAL A 21 -5.31 7.86 2.47
N GLY A 22 -6.50 7.33 2.21
CA GLY A 22 -7.28 7.57 0.99
C GLY A 22 -7.19 6.42 -0.02
N ASN A 23 -7.50 6.75 -1.27
CA ASN A 23 -7.65 5.81 -2.38
C ASN A 23 -6.34 5.56 -3.12
N ILE A 24 -6.23 4.37 -3.71
CA ILE A 24 -5.07 3.98 -4.53
C ILE A 24 -5.20 4.57 -5.94
N PHE A 25 -4.08 5.03 -6.51
CA PHE A 25 -4.06 5.44 -7.92
C PHE A 25 -4.36 4.27 -8.87
N PRO A 26 -5.10 4.48 -9.97
CA PRO A 26 -5.51 3.40 -10.89
C PRO A 26 -4.36 2.55 -11.45
N SER A 27 -3.17 3.13 -11.59
CA SER A 27 -1.98 2.44 -12.12
C SER A 27 -1.12 1.76 -11.04
N VAL A 28 -1.54 1.81 -9.79
CA VAL A 28 -0.83 1.24 -8.64
C VAL A 28 -1.62 0.05 -8.10
N SER A 29 -0.92 -1.05 -7.90
CA SER A 29 -1.44 -2.21 -7.19
C SER A 29 -0.91 -2.20 -5.77
N VAL A 30 -1.78 -2.44 -4.81
CA VAL A 30 -1.41 -2.67 -3.41
C VAL A 30 -1.98 -3.99 -2.94
N ARG A 31 -1.32 -4.61 -1.98
CA ARG A 31 -1.81 -5.77 -1.26
C ARG A 31 -1.41 -5.67 0.20
N VAL A 32 -2.17 -6.33 1.05
CA VAL A 32 -1.90 -6.44 2.48
C VAL A 32 -1.42 -7.87 2.73
N VAL A 33 -0.26 -8.01 3.36
CA VAL A 33 0.38 -9.31 3.59
C VAL A 33 0.74 -9.45 5.04
N ASP A 34 0.36 -10.56 5.64
CA ASP A 34 0.77 -10.88 7.00
C ASP A 34 2.30 -11.13 7.04
N PRO A 35 3.06 -10.38 7.87
CA PRO A 35 4.53 -10.41 7.84
C PRO A 35 5.11 -11.75 8.30
N ASP A 36 4.38 -12.48 9.17
CA ASP A 36 4.81 -13.76 9.74
C ASP A 36 4.55 -14.94 8.80
N THR A 37 3.34 -15.01 8.25
CA THR A 37 2.86 -16.12 7.41
C THR A 37 3.11 -15.90 5.92
N LYS A 38 3.38 -14.65 5.51
CA LYS A 38 3.48 -14.23 4.10
C LYS A 38 2.23 -14.53 3.28
N THR A 39 1.10 -14.74 3.95
CA THR A 39 -0.18 -15.02 3.31
C THR A 39 -0.75 -13.70 2.80
N GLU A 40 -1.18 -13.68 1.53
CA GLU A 40 -1.92 -12.56 0.99
C GLU A 40 -3.30 -12.55 1.65
N LEU A 41 -3.56 -11.52 2.44
CA LEU A 41 -4.88 -11.30 3.00
C LEU A 41 -5.67 -10.49 1.98
N SER A 42 -6.92 -10.90 1.79
CA SER A 42 -7.83 -10.14 0.95
C SER A 42 -8.00 -8.77 1.60
N LEU A 43 -8.06 -7.72 0.78
CA LEU A 43 -8.39 -6.38 1.27
C LEU A 43 -9.69 -6.39 2.09
N SER A 44 -10.59 -7.35 1.93
CA SER A 44 -11.81 -7.46 2.73
C SER A 44 -11.63 -7.81 4.21
N GLU A 45 -10.41 -8.11 4.69
CA GLU A 45 -10.17 -8.49 6.09
C GLU A 45 -9.81 -7.26 6.92
N GLU A 46 -10.54 -7.03 8.03
CA GLU A 46 -10.30 -5.96 9.02
C GLU A 46 -9.00 -6.17 9.83
N LYS A 47 -7.97 -6.73 9.22
CA LYS A 47 -6.71 -7.07 9.88
C LYS A 47 -5.63 -6.08 9.49
N ALA A 48 -4.93 -5.58 10.50
CA ALA A 48 -3.82 -4.65 10.35
C ALA A 48 -2.54 -5.43 10.01
N ASP A 49 -2.04 -5.28 8.79
CA ASP A 49 -0.91 -6.07 8.27
C ASP A 49 -0.03 -5.23 7.31
N GLU A 50 1.09 -5.81 6.83
CA GLU A 50 2.10 -5.08 6.05
C GLU A 50 1.57 -4.67 4.67
N LEU A 51 1.64 -3.37 4.36
CA LEU A 51 1.35 -2.84 3.05
C LEU A 51 2.49 -3.17 2.07
N ARG A 52 2.12 -3.75 0.93
CA ARG A 52 3.03 -3.94 -0.20
C ARG A 52 2.50 -3.25 -1.44
N VAL A 53 3.40 -2.60 -2.15
CA VAL A 53 3.05 -1.75 -3.30
C VAL A 53 3.81 -2.20 -4.55
N LYS A 54 3.11 -2.17 -5.69
CA LYS A 54 3.67 -2.44 -7.01
C LYS A 54 3.07 -1.48 -8.02
N GLY A 55 3.91 -0.78 -8.76
CA GLY A 55 3.45 0.18 -9.76
C GLY A 55 4.60 0.95 -10.39
N PRO A 56 4.32 1.75 -11.43
CA PRO A 56 5.33 2.54 -12.13
C PRO A 56 5.97 3.63 -11.26
N SER A 57 5.28 4.04 -10.18
CA SER A 57 5.78 5.05 -9.23
C SER A 57 6.81 4.51 -8.23
N VAL A 58 6.98 3.18 -8.15
CA VAL A 58 7.94 2.55 -7.22
C VAL A 58 9.35 2.75 -7.75
N PHE A 59 10.25 3.25 -6.90
CA PHE A 59 11.66 3.43 -7.23
C PHE A 59 12.33 2.13 -7.65
N ARG A 60 13.42 2.25 -8.41
CA ARG A 60 14.14 1.09 -8.94
C ARG A 60 15.06 0.44 -7.91
N GLU A 61 15.87 1.25 -7.24
CA GLU A 61 16.90 0.77 -6.32
C GLU A 61 17.44 1.89 -5.44
N TYR A 62 17.98 1.49 -4.29
CA TYR A 62 18.81 2.36 -3.49
C TYR A 62 20.18 2.53 -4.14
N TRP A 63 20.57 3.78 -4.35
CA TRP A 63 21.85 4.12 -4.97
C TRP A 63 23.03 3.41 -4.28
N ARG A 64 23.80 2.63 -5.05
CA ARG A 64 24.96 1.84 -4.60
C ARG A 64 24.65 0.86 -3.44
N LYS A 65 23.39 0.46 -3.27
CA LYS A 65 22.97 -0.50 -2.23
C LYS A 65 22.07 -1.60 -2.83
N PRO A 66 22.63 -2.48 -3.68
CA PRO A 66 21.86 -3.58 -4.29
C PRO A 66 21.34 -4.58 -3.25
N GLU A 67 22.11 -4.86 -2.19
CA GLU A 67 21.70 -5.77 -1.12
C GLU A 67 20.52 -5.24 -0.31
N ALA A 68 20.48 -3.94 -0.04
CA ALA A 68 19.35 -3.32 0.64
C ALA A 68 18.11 -3.33 -0.26
N THR A 69 18.29 -2.98 -1.55
CA THR A 69 17.21 -3.03 -2.54
C THR A 69 16.59 -4.42 -2.61
N SER A 70 17.41 -5.48 -2.74
CA SER A 70 16.90 -6.85 -2.85
C SER A 70 16.15 -7.34 -1.60
N LYS A 71 16.35 -6.72 -0.43
CA LYS A 71 15.62 -7.09 0.81
C LYS A 71 14.23 -6.48 0.84
N GLU A 72 14.10 -5.26 0.31
CA GLU A 72 12.83 -4.52 0.28
C GLU A 72 11.89 -4.98 -0.84
N PHE A 73 12.42 -5.67 -1.86
CA PHE A 73 11.59 -6.28 -2.91
C PHE A 73 11.36 -7.77 -2.64
N ASP A 74 10.11 -8.20 -2.79
CA ASP A 74 9.72 -9.61 -2.79
C ASP A 74 10.06 -10.27 -4.15
N ALA A 75 10.12 -11.61 -4.21
CA ALA A 75 10.43 -12.35 -5.44
C ALA A 75 9.48 -12.03 -6.61
N ASN A 76 8.27 -11.57 -6.29
CA ASN A 76 7.23 -11.17 -7.24
C ASN A 76 7.28 -9.68 -7.65
N GLY A 77 8.32 -8.95 -7.24
CA GLY A 77 8.52 -7.53 -7.54
C GLY A 77 7.59 -6.59 -6.78
N TRP A 78 7.20 -6.98 -5.57
CA TRP A 78 6.44 -6.13 -4.66
C TRP A 78 7.39 -5.42 -3.70
N PHE A 79 7.21 -4.11 -3.55
CA PHE A 79 7.95 -3.32 -2.58
C PHE A 79 7.29 -3.43 -1.21
N LYS A 80 8.06 -3.78 -0.19
CA LYS A 80 7.64 -3.80 1.21
C LYS A 80 7.77 -2.39 1.77
N THR A 81 6.66 -1.80 2.21
CA THR A 81 6.74 -0.45 2.80
C THR A 81 7.09 -0.51 4.28
N GLY A 82 6.84 -1.64 4.94
CA GLY A 82 7.00 -1.79 6.39
C GLY A 82 5.94 -1.05 7.20
N ASP A 83 4.95 -0.43 6.53
CA ASP A 83 3.81 0.19 7.18
C ASP A 83 2.73 -0.86 7.43
N ILE A 84 2.07 -0.76 8.58
CA ILE A 84 0.92 -1.57 8.94
C ILE A 84 -0.34 -0.79 8.58
N VAL A 85 -1.20 -1.40 7.75
CA VAL A 85 -2.45 -0.80 7.31
C VAL A 85 -3.61 -1.75 7.53
N GLN A 86 -4.77 -1.18 7.77
CA GLN A 86 -6.04 -1.89 7.83
C GLN A 86 -6.90 -1.41 6.67
N TYR A 87 -7.53 -2.34 5.96
CA TYR A 87 -8.53 -1.98 4.97
C TYR A 87 -9.90 -1.85 5.64
N GLU A 88 -10.67 -0.86 5.21
CA GLU A 88 -12.05 -0.67 5.67
C GLU A 88 -12.98 -0.52 4.45
N GLU A 89 -14.02 -1.37 4.40
CA GLU A 89 -14.96 -1.43 3.27
C GLU A 89 -16.08 -0.36 3.33
N THR A 90 -16.27 0.27 4.49
CA THR A 90 -17.40 1.17 4.82
C THR A 90 -17.45 2.47 4.00
N TRP A 91 -16.37 2.85 3.31
CA TRP A 91 -16.39 4.00 2.40
C TRP A 91 -16.84 3.61 0.99
N ARG A 92 -18.17 3.64 0.76
CA ARG A 92 -18.79 3.57 -0.57
C ARG A 92 -18.96 4.97 -1.18
N GLY A 93 -17.85 5.67 -1.41
CA GLY A 93 -17.82 6.63 -2.51
C GLY A 93 -17.60 5.83 -3.79
N GLU A 94 -18.36 6.09 -4.86
CA GLU A 94 -18.18 5.42 -6.15
C GLU A 94 -16.73 5.59 -6.64
N LEU A 95 -15.80 4.67 -6.31
CA LEU A 95 -14.49 4.36 -6.90
C LEU A 95 -13.70 3.42 -5.94
N PRO A 96 -12.79 2.55 -6.43
CA PRO A 96 -12.37 1.37 -5.66
C PRO A 96 -11.13 1.61 -4.76
N ARG A 97 -11.21 1.08 -3.53
CA ARG A 97 -10.12 0.65 -2.62
C ARG A 97 -9.39 1.75 -1.81
N THR A 98 -9.73 1.84 -0.52
CA THR A 98 -9.16 2.76 0.49
C THR A 98 -8.35 1.99 1.54
N LEU A 99 -7.27 2.57 2.06
CA LEU A 99 -6.48 2.01 3.18
C LEU A 99 -6.45 2.98 4.38
N SER A 100 -6.52 2.45 5.61
CA SER A 100 -6.45 3.18 6.88
C SER A 100 -5.22 2.76 7.69
N THR A 101 -4.74 3.63 8.57
CA THR A 101 -3.70 3.32 9.57
C THR A 101 -4.33 3.30 10.96
N PRO A 102 -3.97 2.35 11.85
CA PRO A 102 -4.50 2.30 13.21
C PRO A 102 -4.12 3.51 14.07
#